data_AF-A0A6P4ADA1-F1
#
_entry.id   AF-A0A6P4ADA1-F1
#
_cell.length_a   1.000
_cell.length_b   1.000
_cell.length_c   1.000
_cell.angle_alpha   90.00
_cell.angle_beta   90.00
_cell.angle_gamma   90.00
#
_symmetry.space_group_name_H-M   'P 1'
#
loop_
_entity.id
_entity.type
_entity.pdbx_description
1 polymer ?
#
loop_
_entity_poly.entity_id
_entity_poly.type
_entity_poly.pdbx_seq_one_letter_code
_entity_poly.pdbx_strand_id
1 'polypeptide(L)'
;MTGVPETESVSLDLLREKMAEFAKERDWDRFHSPRNLLLALVGEVGELSEIFQWKGEVPKGLPDWKEEEKVHLGEELSDVLLYLVRLSDICGIDLGKAALRKVDLNAIKYPVTKHQCQTTTTTTNNNDGKQSS
;
A
#
# COMPACT_ATOMS: atom_id res chain seq x y z
N MET A 1 2.60 32.59 -4.79
CA MET A 1 2.88 32.11 -3.43
C MET A 1 1.57 31.57 -2.86
N THR A 2 1.19 30.34 -3.20
CA THR A 2 -0.02 29.71 -2.64
C THR A 2 0.46 28.56 -1.78
N GLY A 3 0.68 28.87 -0.50
CA GLY A 3 0.96 27.87 0.51
C GLY A 3 -0.24 26.95 0.63
N VAL A 4 -0.05 25.69 0.30
CA VAL A 4 -1.00 24.63 0.62
C VAL A 4 -0.97 24.48 2.15
N PRO A 5 -2.11 24.59 2.85
CA PRO A 5 -2.12 24.47 4.30
C PRO A 5 -1.75 23.04 4.72
N GLU A 6 -0.91 22.92 5.74
CA GLU A 6 -0.59 21.65 6.37
C GLU A 6 -1.85 20.99 6.94
N THR A 7 -2.05 19.72 6.57
CA THR A 7 -2.91 18.71 7.21
C THR A 7 -4.42 18.78 7.00
N GLU A 8 -4.87 18.76 5.75
CA GLU A 8 -6.15 18.08 5.45
C GLU A 8 -5.84 16.63 5.10
N SER A 9 -6.30 15.67 5.92
CA SER A 9 -6.08 14.25 5.64
C SER A 9 -6.83 13.85 4.36
N VAL A 10 -6.12 13.31 3.37
CA VAL A 10 -6.73 12.84 2.14
C VAL A 10 -7.61 11.61 2.43
N SER A 11 -8.91 11.73 2.17
CA SER A 11 -9.88 10.63 2.34
C SER A 11 -10.25 9.99 0.99
N LEU A 12 -10.75 8.75 1.02
CA LEU A 12 -11.28 8.10 -0.19
C LEU A 12 -12.48 8.86 -0.77
N ASP A 13 -13.28 9.50 0.07
CA ASP A 13 -14.39 10.35 -0.35
C ASP A 13 -13.90 11.59 -1.10
N LEU A 14 -12.85 12.25 -0.60
CA LEU A 14 -12.22 13.39 -1.26
C LEU A 14 -11.65 12.99 -2.63
N LEU A 15 -10.95 11.85 -2.70
CA LEU A 15 -10.41 11.34 -3.96
C LEU A 15 -11.53 11.02 -4.96
N ARG A 16 -12.60 10.34 -4.52
CA ARG A 16 -13.78 10.06 -5.34
C ARG A 16 -14.36 11.35 -5.92
N GLU A 17 -14.57 12.36 -5.09
CA GLU A 17 -15.12 13.65 -5.50
C GLU A 17 -14.23 14.34 -6.54
N LYS A 18 -12.93 14.42 -6.28
CA LYS A 18 -11.96 14.99 -7.23
C LYS A 18 -11.94 14.26 -8.57
N MET A 19 -12.02 12.93 -8.55
CA MET A 19 -12.06 12.14 -9.79
C MET A 19 -13.37 12.30 -10.55
N ALA A 20 -14.50 12.40 -9.85
CA ALA A 20 -15.80 12.63 -10.47
C ALA A 20 -15.88 14.02 -11.12
N GLU A 21 -15.36 15.05 -10.45
CA GLU A 21 -15.22 16.39 -11.01
C GLU A 21 -14.34 16.37 -12.28
N PHE A 22 -13.16 15.77 -12.19
CA PHE A 22 -12.21 15.68 -13.30
C PHE A 22 -12.79 14.97 -14.53
N ALA A 23 -13.52 13.86 -14.31
CA ALA A 23 -14.17 13.10 -15.38
C ALA A 23 -15.32 13.89 -16.03
N LYS A 24 -16.12 14.59 -15.23
CA LYS A 24 -17.24 15.41 -15.70
C LYS A 24 -16.77 16.58 -16.55
N GLU A 25 -15.70 17.27 -16.13
CA GLU A 25 -15.11 18.39 -16.89
C GLU A 25 -14.63 17.98 -18.29
N ARG A 26 -14.23 16.71 -18.45
CA ARG A 26 -13.67 16.18 -19.70
C ARG A 26 -14.68 15.35 -20.50
N ASP A 27 -15.92 15.24 -20.03
CA ASP A 27 -16.96 14.39 -20.62
C ASP A 27 -16.49 12.92 -20.78
N TRP A 28 -15.69 12.45 -19.82
CA TRP A 28 -15.08 11.12 -19.83
C TRP A 28 -15.98 10.02 -19.28
N ASP A 29 -17.13 10.37 -18.70
CA ASP A 29 -18.10 9.41 -18.17
C ASP A 29 -18.53 8.37 -19.23
N ARG A 30 -18.54 8.75 -20.52
CA ARG A 30 -18.82 7.83 -21.64
C ARG A 30 -17.81 6.69 -21.82
N PHE A 31 -16.58 6.86 -21.35
CA PHE A 31 -15.50 5.86 -21.47
C PHE A 31 -15.33 5.04 -20.18
N HIS A 32 -15.86 5.53 -19.06
CA HIS A 32 -15.73 4.94 -17.72
C HIS A 32 -16.75 3.82 -17.44
N SER A 33 -16.84 2.83 -18.34
CA SER A 33 -17.53 1.59 -18.01
C SER A 33 -16.74 0.79 -16.96
N PRO A 34 -17.38 -0.01 -16.08
CA PRO A 34 -16.67 -0.82 -15.08
C PRO A 34 -15.57 -1.69 -15.67
N ARG A 35 -15.81 -2.29 -16.85
CA ARG A 35 -14.82 -3.12 -17.55
C ARG A 35 -13.60 -2.30 -17.97
N ASN A 36 -13.80 -1.11 -18.52
CA ASN A 36 -12.68 -0.29 -19.00
C ASN A 36 -11.82 0.19 -17.83
N LEU A 37 -12.45 0.62 -16.73
CA LEU A 37 -11.75 1.02 -15.51
C LEU A 37 -10.98 -0.14 -14.89
N LEU A 38 -11.54 -1.35 -14.89
CA LEU A 38 -10.82 -2.55 -14.45
C LEU A 38 -9.59 -2.85 -15.33
N LEU A 39 -9.72 -2.72 -16.65
CA LEU A 39 -8.59 -2.95 -17.56
C LEU A 39 -7.50 -1.89 -17.39
N ALA A 40 -7.87 -0.63 -17.18
CA ALA A 40 -6.93 0.44 -16.87
C ALA A 40 -6.20 0.17 -15.54
N LEU A 41 -6.94 -0.19 -14.48
CA LEU A 41 -6.36 -0.61 -13.20
C LEU A 41 -5.33 -1.73 -13.36
N VAL A 42 -5.61 -2.74 -14.20
CA VAL A 42 -4.65 -3.82 -14.47
C VAL A 42 -3.40 -3.30 -15.19
N GLY A 43 -3.55 -2.32 -16.08
CA GLY A 43 -2.45 -1.61 -16.72
C GLY A 43 -1.52 -0.96 -15.69
N GLU A 44 -2.07 -0.14 -14.79
CA GLU A 44 -1.29 0.55 -13.75
C GLU A 44 -0.62 -0.44 -12.78
N VAL A 45 -1.26 -1.57 -12.47
CA VAL A 45 -0.62 -2.64 -11.69
C VAL A 45 0.56 -3.25 -12.46
N GLY A 46 0.47 -3.31 -13.79
CA GLY A 46 1.57 -3.69 -14.67
C GLY A 46 2.73 -2.71 -14.58
N GLU A 47 2.48 -1.41 -14.74
CA GLU A 47 3.48 -0.34 -14.64
C GLU A 47 4.16 -0.34 -13.26
N LEU A 48 3.36 -0.44 -12.17
CA LEU A 48 3.87 -0.65 -10.82
C LEU A 48 4.76 -1.90 -10.72
N SER A 49 4.40 -3.00 -11.38
CA SER A 49 5.20 -4.23 -11.38
C SER A 49 6.52 -4.07 -12.13
N GLU A 50 6.55 -3.27 -13.20
CA GLU A 50 7.76 -3.00 -13.99
C GLU A 50 8.86 -2.33 -13.16
N ILE A 51 8.49 -1.52 -12.16
CA ILE A 51 9.45 -0.91 -11.21
C ILE A 51 10.24 -1.99 -10.44
N PHE A 52 9.59 -3.10 -10.10
CA PHE A 52 10.19 -4.16 -9.30
C PHE A 52 10.74 -5.33 -10.12
N GLN A 53 10.38 -5.45 -11.41
CA GLN A 53 10.60 -6.66 -12.21
C GLN A 53 12.07 -7.15 -12.25
N TRP A 54 13.04 -6.23 -12.19
CA TRP A 54 14.48 -6.52 -12.22
C TRP A 54 15.19 -6.29 -10.88
N LYS A 55 14.43 -5.95 -9.83
CA LYS A 55 14.97 -5.79 -8.48
C LYS A 55 15.07 -7.18 -7.83
N GLY A 56 16.16 -7.43 -7.10
CA GLY A 56 16.27 -8.59 -6.22
C GLY A 56 15.39 -8.44 -4.98
N GLU A 57 15.86 -8.93 -3.83
CA GLU A 57 15.18 -8.62 -2.56
C GLU A 57 15.22 -7.10 -2.31
N VAL A 58 14.04 -6.49 -2.15
CA VAL A 58 13.90 -5.06 -1.86
C VAL A 58 13.71 -4.86 -0.36
N PRO A 59 14.65 -4.20 0.34
CA PRO A 59 14.52 -3.96 1.77
C PRO A 59 13.39 -2.97 2.08
N LYS A 60 12.76 -3.14 3.24
CA LYS A 60 11.74 -2.22 3.75
C LYS A 60 12.31 -0.81 3.87
N GLY A 61 11.50 0.19 3.48
CA GLY A 61 11.90 1.59 3.54
C GLY A 61 12.78 2.06 2.37
N LEU A 62 13.12 1.18 1.43
CA LEU A 62 13.82 1.52 0.19
C LEU A 62 15.11 2.35 0.40
N PRO A 63 16.02 1.96 1.33
CA PRO A 63 17.23 2.73 1.65
C PRO A 63 18.16 2.95 0.45
N ASP A 64 18.20 2.00 -0.49
CA ASP A 64 19.08 2.03 -1.66
C ASP A 64 18.44 2.66 -2.90
N TRP A 65 17.22 3.19 -2.76
CA TRP A 65 16.49 3.81 -3.87
C TRP A 65 16.74 5.31 -3.88
N LYS A 66 16.93 5.85 -5.09
CA LYS A 66 17.00 7.29 -5.31
C LYS A 66 15.63 7.92 -5.08
N GLU A 67 15.62 9.22 -4.80
CA GLU A 67 14.37 9.95 -4.59
C GLU A 67 13.49 9.93 -5.84
N GLU A 68 14.06 9.98 -7.04
CA GLU A 68 13.29 9.90 -8.28
C GLU A 68 12.60 8.53 -8.45
N GLU A 69 13.24 7.44 -8.01
CA GLU A 69 12.63 6.10 -8.02
C GLU A 69 11.47 6.01 -7.03
N LYS A 70 11.58 6.66 -5.87
CA LYS A 70 10.50 6.70 -4.87
C LYS A 70 9.34 7.58 -5.32
N VAL A 71 9.61 8.68 -6.01
CA VAL A 71 8.57 9.52 -6.61
C VAL A 71 7.81 8.73 -7.65
N HIS A 72 8.51 8.08 -8.58
CA HIS A 72 7.88 7.24 -9.62
C HIS A 72 7.06 6.09 -9.01
N LEU A 73 7.60 5.40 -7.99
CA LEU A 73 6.82 4.41 -7.24
C LEU A 73 5.53 5.01 -6.62
N GLY A 74 5.63 6.23 -6.09
CA GLY A 74 4.47 6.95 -5.54
C GLY A 74 3.42 7.29 -6.59
N GLU A 75 3.84 7.62 -7.82
CA GLU A 75 2.95 7.88 -8.96
C GLU A 75 2.18 6.60 -9.32
N GLU A 76 2.86 5.48 -9.57
CA GLU A 76 2.21 4.22 -9.94
C GLU A 76 1.28 3.67 -8.84
N LEU A 77 1.69 3.80 -7.57
CA LEU A 77 0.82 3.45 -6.43
C LEU A 77 -0.43 4.33 -6.39
N SER A 78 -0.30 5.62 -6.75
CA SER A 78 -1.41 6.55 -6.78
C SER A 78 -2.35 6.23 -7.94
N ASP A 79 -1.84 5.89 -9.12
CA ASP A 79 -2.67 5.53 -10.28
C ASP A 79 -3.51 4.28 -10.00
N VAL A 80 -2.90 3.24 -9.42
CA VAL A 80 -3.64 2.06 -8.94
C VAL A 80 -4.75 2.44 -7.95
N LEU A 81 -4.46 3.30 -6.98
CA LEU A 81 -5.45 3.76 -6.00
C LEU A 81 -6.60 4.53 -6.67
N LEU A 82 -6.27 5.47 -7.56
CA LEU A 82 -7.25 6.33 -8.23
C LEU A 82 -8.19 5.50 -9.12
N TYR A 83 -7.69 4.58 -9.94
CA TYR A 83 -8.57 3.72 -10.72
C TYR A 83 -9.44 2.81 -9.86
N LEU A 84 -8.92 2.32 -8.72
CA LEU A 84 -9.72 1.52 -7.80
C LEU A 84 -10.85 2.34 -7.15
N VAL A 85 -10.56 3.58 -6.72
CA VAL A 85 -11.55 4.52 -6.19
C VAL A 85 -12.62 4.81 -7.24
N ARG A 86 -12.21 5.14 -8.48
CA ARG A 86 -13.17 5.45 -9.55
C ARG A 86 -14.00 4.23 -9.96
N LEU A 87 -13.40 3.05 -10.02
CA LEU A 87 -14.12 1.80 -10.26
C LEU A 87 -15.17 1.56 -9.19
N SER A 88 -14.84 1.78 -7.91
CA SER A 88 -15.78 1.64 -6.80
C SER A 88 -16.95 2.62 -6.90
N ASP A 89 -16.69 3.87 -7.27
CA ASP A 89 -17.67 4.93 -7.47
C ASP A 89 -18.70 4.55 -8.55
N ILE A 90 -18.20 4.16 -9.74
CA ILE A 90 -19.06 3.71 -10.85
C ILE A 90 -19.85 2.45 -10.50
N CYS A 91 -19.31 1.58 -9.64
CA CYS A 91 -20.02 0.38 -9.18
C CYS A 91 -20.98 0.64 -8.01
N GLY A 92 -21.04 1.86 -7.47
CA GLY A 92 -21.87 2.19 -6.31
C GLY A 92 -21.39 1.52 -5.01
N ILE A 93 -20.09 1.25 -4.89
CA ILE A 93 -19.49 0.58 -3.74
C ILE A 93 -18.80 1.62 -2.85
N ASP A 94 -19.19 1.69 -1.59
CA ASP A 94 -18.45 2.41 -0.56
C ASP A 94 -17.15 1.65 -0.23
N LEU A 95 -16.07 2.04 -0.90
CA LEU A 95 -14.77 1.37 -0.78
C LEU A 95 -14.20 1.45 0.64
N GLY A 96 -14.39 2.57 1.33
CA GLY A 96 -13.93 2.75 2.71
C GLY A 96 -14.61 1.77 3.66
N LYS A 97 -15.95 1.69 3.63
CA LYS A 97 -16.71 0.72 4.44
C LYS A 97 -16.36 -0.72 4.05
N ALA A 98 -16.21 -1.01 2.76
CA ALA A 98 -15.86 -2.34 2.28
C ALA A 98 -14.47 -2.79 2.78
N ALA A 99 -13.49 -1.88 2.77
CA ALA A 99 -12.13 -2.11 3.24
C ALA A 99 -12.09 -2.36 4.76
N LEU A 100 -12.76 -1.52 5.55
CA LEU A 100 -12.85 -1.68 7.01
C LEU A 100 -13.46 -3.04 7.39
N ARG A 101 -14.59 -3.40 6.78
CA ARG A 101 -15.22 -4.72 6.97
C ARG A 101 -14.26 -5.85 6.62
N LYS A 102 -13.45 -5.69 5.58
CA LYS A 102 -12.48 -6.71 5.15
C LYS A 102 -11.33 -6.87 6.14
N VAL A 103 -10.87 -5.78 6.77
CA VAL A 103 -9.86 -5.83 7.84
C VAL A 103 -10.38 -6.63 9.03
N ASP A 104 -11.61 -6.37 9.48
CA ASP A 104 -12.23 -7.11 10.60
C ASP A 104 -12.33 -8.62 10.30
N LEU A 105 -12.76 -8.96 9.09
CA LEU A 105 -12.83 -10.36 8.64
C LEU A 105 -11.45 -11.01 8.56
N ASN A 106 -10.42 -10.27 8.15
CA ASN A 106 -9.06 -10.79 8.10
C ASN A 106 -8.48 -11.02 9.51
N ALA A 107 -8.81 -10.17 10.50
CA ALA A 107 -8.40 -10.36 11.88
C ALA A 107 -9.00 -11.63 12.51
N ILE A 108 -10.24 -11.98 12.14
CA ILE A 108 -10.87 -13.25 12.54
C ILE A 108 -10.16 -14.43 11.86
N LYS A 109 -9.83 -14.29 10.57
CA LYS A 109 -9.17 -15.35 9.78
C LYS A 109 -7.73 -15.62 10.22
N TYR A 110 -7.01 -14.60 10.67
CA TYR A 110 -5.60 -14.65 11.08
C TYR A 110 -5.42 -14.07 12.49
N PRO A 111 -5.80 -14.81 13.55
CA PRO A 111 -5.68 -14.32 14.92
C PRO A 111 -4.22 -14.15 15.33
N VAL A 112 -3.95 -13.24 16.28
CA VAL A 112 -2.61 -13.05 16.84
C VAL A 112 -2.22 -14.30 17.64
N THR A 113 -1.42 -15.17 17.05
CA THR A 113 -0.77 -16.25 17.80
C THR A 113 0.30 -15.62 18.70
N LYS A 114 0.12 -15.66 20.02
CA LYS A 114 1.14 -15.24 20.99
C LYS A 114 2.33 -16.22 20.93
N HIS A 115 3.27 -16.00 20.02
CA HIS A 115 4.57 -16.67 20.12
C HIS A 115 5.37 -15.99 21.25
N GLN A 116 5.39 -16.67 22.39
CA GLN A 116 6.22 -16.31 23.54
C GLN A 116 7.68 -16.21 23.09
N CYS A 117 8.28 -15.06 23.35
CA CYS A 117 9.72 -14.84 23.26
C CYS A 117 10.40 -15.80 24.25
N GLN A 118 10.99 -16.90 23.77
CA GLN A 118 11.94 -17.67 24.57
C GLN A 118 13.27 -16.93 24.51
N THR A 119 13.51 -16.08 25.50
CA THR A 119 14.83 -15.55 25.79
C THR A 119 15.67 -16.72 26.30
N THR A 120 16.49 -17.32 25.45
CA THR A 120 17.53 -18.27 25.88
C THR A 120 18.56 -17.50 26.71
N THR A 121 18.44 -17.57 28.03
CA THR A 121 19.50 -17.18 28.95
C THR A 121 20.60 -18.23 28.83
N THR A 122 21.65 -17.94 28.07
CA THR A 122 22.87 -18.74 28.05
C THR A 122 23.58 -18.55 29.40
N THR A 123 23.35 -19.47 30.33
CA THR A 123 24.25 -19.72 31.46
C THR A 123 25.43 -20.54 30.93
N THR A 124 26.54 -19.90 30.58
CA THR A 124 27.81 -20.60 30.41
C THR A 124 28.51 -20.68 31.76
N ASN A 125 28.55 -21.90 32.30
CA ASN A 125 29.35 -22.29 33.44
C ASN A 125 30.84 -22.05 33.17
N ASN A 126 31.50 -21.24 34.00
CA ASN A 126 32.95 -21.21 34.09
C ASN A 126 33.40 -22.32 35.04
N ASN A 127 33.88 -23.42 34.46
CA ASN A 127 34.67 -24.43 35.16
C ASN A 127 35.89 -24.77 34.30
N ASP A 128 37.00 -24.10 34.56
CA ASP A 128 38.35 -24.63 34.34
C ASP A 128 39.15 -24.14 35.56
N GLY A 129 39.69 -25.00 36.42
CA GLY A 129 40.44 -26.20 36.05
C GLY A 129 41.85 -26.00 36.56
N LYS A 130 41.99 -26.13 37.88
CA LYS A 130 43.24 -26.10 38.64
C LYS A 130 44.07 -27.36 38.33
N GLN A 131 45.34 -27.22 37.96
CA GLN A 131 46.51 -28.13 38.10
C GLN A 131 47.50 -27.87 36.94
N SER A 132 48.82 -27.94 37.03
CA SER A 132 49.80 -28.04 38.11
C SER A 132 51.19 -27.93 37.46
N SER A 133 52.16 -27.45 38.25
CA SER A 133 53.63 -27.59 38.14
C SER A 133 54.40 -26.76 37.11
#